data_AF-A0A2U1KEJ3-F1
#
_entry.id   AF-A0A2U1KEJ3-F1
#
_cell.length_a   1.000
_cell.length_b   1.000
_cell.length_c   1.000
_cell.angle_alpha   90.00
_cell.angle_beta   90.00
_cell.angle_gamma   90.00
#
_symmetry.space_group_name_H-M   'P 1'
#
loop_
_entity.id
_entity.type
_entity.pdbx_description
1 polymer ?
#
loop_
_entity_poly.entity_id
_entity_poly.type
_entity_poly.pdbx_seq_one_letter_code
_entity_poly.pdbx_strand_id
1 'polypeptide(L)'
;MASVNESEKYLLNKHKEHHFTAGEIVRDIIIGVSDGLTVPFALAAGLSGANASSSIILTAGIAEVAAGAISMGLGGYLAAKSEADHYARELQREQDEIDTIPDTEAAEVAEILAEYGVEPHEYGPVVNALRKNPKAWLDFMMK
;
A
#
# COMPACT_ATOMS: atom_id res chain seq x y z
N MET A 1 15.48 32.57 4.21
CA MET A 1 14.09 32.21 3.91
C MET A 1 13.90 32.49 2.42
N ALA A 2 14.29 31.55 1.56
CA ALA A 2 14.23 31.75 0.12
C ALA A 2 12.76 31.64 -0.31
N SER A 3 12.18 32.75 -0.75
CA SER A 3 10.84 32.79 -1.32
C SER A 3 10.85 31.99 -2.62
N VAL A 4 10.17 30.85 -2.64
CA VAL A 4 9.90 30.10 -3.88
C VAL A 4 9.31 31.07 -4.91
N ASN A 5 9.93 31.14 -6.09
CA ASN A 5 9.56 32.07 -7.15
C ASN A 5 8.14 31.71 -7.65
N GLU A 6 7.30 32.73 -7.93
CA GLU A 6 5.95 32.55 -8.51
C GLU A 6 5.96 31.65 -9.76
N SER A 7 7.07 31.66 -10.51
CA SER A 7 7.30 30.82 -11.69
C SER A 7 7.43 29.32 -11.34
N GLU A 8 8.06 28.97 -10.22
CA GLU A 8 8.24 27.59 -9.76
C GLU A 8 6.94 27.03 -9.16
N LYS A 9 6.21 27.87 -8.41
CA LYS A 9 4.84 27.54 -7.93
C LYS A 9 3.89 27.27 -9.10
N TYR A 10 4.01 28.03 -10.18
CA TYR A 10 3.20 27.83 -11.40
C TYR A 10 3.48 26.47 -12.05
N LEU A 11 4.75 26.05 -12.12
CA LEU A 11 5.13 24.73 -12.68
C LEU A 11 4.63 23.57 -11.81
N LEU A 12 4.79 23.67 -10.48
CA LEU A 12 4.31 22.66 -9.52
C LEU A 12 2.78 22.48 -9.56
N ASN A 13 2.01 23.57 -9.72
CA ASN A 13 0.55 23.49 -9.81
C ASN A 13 0.05 22.97 -11.16
N LYS A 14 0.82 23.13 -12.23
CA LYS A 14 0.43 22.70 -13.59
C LYS A 14 0.57 21.19 -13.79
N HIS A 15 1.42 20.53 -13.02
CA HIS A 15 1.66 19.09 -13.07
C HIS A 15 1.21 18.42 -11.78
N LYS A 16 -0.11 18.39 -11.52
CA LYS A 16 -0.66 17.45 -10.53
C LYS A 16 -0.71 16.07 -11.18
N GLU A 17 0.25 15.21 -10.83
CA GLU A 17 0.14 13.79 -11.17
C GLU A 17 -1.08 13.21 -10.46
N HIS A 18 -2.08 12.83 -11.24
CA HIS A 18 -3.21 12.07 -10.73
C HIS A 18 -2.78 10.61 -10.63
N HIS A 19 -2.22 10.20 -9.49
CA HIS A 19 -2.10 8.78 -9.18
C HIS A 19 -3.51 8.19 -9.15
N PHE A 20 -3.81 7.36 -10.15
CA PHE A 20 -5.12 6.80 -10.37
C PHE A 20 -5.37 5.65 -9.39
N THR A 21 -5.94 5.96 -8.23
CA THR A 21 -6.34 4.98 -7.19
C THR A 21 -7.40 3.99 -7.67
N ALA A 22 -8.09 4.28 -8.77
CA ALA A 22 -8.99 3.31 -9.40
C ALA A 22 -8.25 2.08 -9.96
N GLY A 23 -6.92 2.11 -10.09
CA GLY A 23 -6.13 0.92 -10.45
C GLY A 23 -6.26 -0.23 -9.44
N GLU A 24 -6.31 0.07 -8.14
CA GLU A 24 -6.41 -0.96 -7.09
C GLU A 24 -7.78 -1.62 -7.08
N ILE A 25 -8.86 -0.82 -7.13
CA ILE A 25 -10.23 -1.34 -7.19
C ILE A 25 -10.44 -2.17 -8.46
N VAL A 26 -9.96 -1.69 -9.61
CA VAL A 26 -10.06 -2.43 -10.87
C VAL A 26 -9.28 -3.74 -10.80
N ARG A 27 -8.07 -3.72 -10.23
CA ARG A 27 -7.26 -4.92 -10.00
C ARG A 27 -8.01 -5.96 -9.15
N ASP A 28 -8.58 -5.53 -8.02
CA ASP A 28 -9.27 -6.43 -7.09
C ASP A 28 -10.53 -7.05 -7.73
N ILE A 29 -11.26 -6.27 -8.53
CA ILE A 29 -12.40 -6.78 -9.32
C ILE A 29 -11.93 -7.80 -10.35
N ILE A 30 -10.86 -7.52 -11.10
CA ILE A 30 -10.34 -8.43 -12.12
C ILE A 30 -9.88 -9.75 -11.49
N ILE A 31 -9.18 -9.70 -10.37
CA ILE A 31 -8.75 -10.89 -9.62
C ILE A 31 -9.99 -11.69 -9.17
N GLY A 32 -10.97 -11.04 -8.55
CA GLY A 32 -12.19 -11.69 -8.08
C GLY A 32 -13.02 -12.34 -9.18
N VAL A 33 -13.18 -11.65 -10.32
CA VAL A 33 -13.89 -12.21 -11.50
C VAL A 33 -13.10 -13.36 -12.11
N SER A 34 -11.78 -13.26 -12.19
CA SER A 34 -10.94 -14.34 -12.74
C SER A 34 -11.07 -15.61 -11.92
N ASP A 35 -10.95 -15.52 -10.59
CA ASP A 35 -11.08 -16.68 -9.71
C ASP A 35 -12.51 -17.24 -9.73
N GLY A 36 -13.51 -16.36 -9.65
CA GLY A 36 -14.93 -16.71 -9.67
C GLY A 36 -15.43 -17.26 -11.01
N LEU A 37 -14.65 -17.19 -12.09
CA LEU A 37 -14.94 -17.87 -13.35
C LEU A 37 -14.18 -19.20 -13.46
N THR A 38 -12.93 -19.23 -13.01
CA THR A 38 -12.03 -20.35 -13.30
C THR A 38 -12.27 -21.54 -12.39
N VAL A 39 -12.40 -21.31 -11.07
CA VAL A 39 -12.55 -22.39 -10.09
C VAL A 39 -13.93 -23.07 -10.16
N PRO A 40 -15.06 -22.33 -10.19
CA PRO A 40 -16.37 -22.98 -10.29
C PRO A 40 -16.54 -23.73 -11.61
N PHE A 41 -15.97 -23.21 -12.70
CA PHE A 41 -15.97 -23.88 -14.00
C PHE A 41 -15.19 -25.20 -13.97
N ALA A 42 -13.95 -25.17 -13.46
CA ALA A 42 -13.12 -26.36 -13.35
C ALA A 42 -13.76 -27.43 -12.47
N LEU A 43 -14.37 -27.03 -11.34
CA LEU A 43 -15.13 -27.91 -10.46
C LEU A 43 -16.31 -28.56 -11.19
N ALA A 44 -17.13 -27.75 -11.88
CA ALA A 44 -18.29 -28.25 -12.60
C ALA A 44 -17.90 -29.20 -13.75
N ALA A 45 -16.86 -28.86 -14.51
CA ALA A 45 -16.32 -29.69 -15.58
C ALA A 45 -15.77 -31.02 -15.03
N GLY A 46 -15.04 -31.00 -13.92
CA GLY A 46 -14.51 -32.19 -13.26
C GLY A 46 -15.61 -33.13 -12.78
N LEU A 47 -16.63 -32.59 -12.11
CA LEU A 47 -17.78 -33.38 -11.66
C LEU A 47 -18.60 -33.94 -12.83
N SER A 48 -18.74 -33.17 -13.92
CA SER A 48 -19.41 -33.65 -15.13
C SER A 48 -18.62 -34.78 -15.79
N GLY A 49 -17.29 -34.70 -15.83
CA GLY A 49 -16.43 -35.77 -16.35
C GLY A 49 -16.47 -37.04 -15.49
N ALA A 50 -16.82 -36.92 -14.21
CA ALA A 50 -17.04 -38.03 -13.29
C ALA A 50 -18.47 -38.59 -13.31
N ASN A 51 -19.29 -38.22 -14.30
CA ASN A 51 -20.69 -38.64 -14.43
C ASN A 51 -21.59 -38.28 -13.20
N ALA A 52 -21.27 -37.21 -12.47
CA ALA A 52 -22.13 -36.70 -11.40
C ALA A 52 -23.46 -36.15 -11.96
N SER A 53 -24.53 -36.19 -11.18
CA SER A 53 -25.81 -35.59 -11.58
C SER A 53 -25.73 -34.06 -11.61
N SER A 54 -26.52 -33.43 -12.48
CA SER A 54 -26.59 -31.96 -12.57
C SER A 54 -26.98 -31.29 -11.25
N SER A 55 -27.79 -31.97 -10.41
CA SER A 55 -28.13 -31.48 -9.07
C SER A 55 -26.89 -31.37 -8.18
N ILE A 56 -26.02 -32.39 -8.18
CA ILE A 56 -24.79 -32.40 -7.38
C ILE A 56 -23.84 -31.32 -7.88
N ILE A 57 -23.66 -31.21 -9.20
CA ILE A 57 -22.80 -30.20 -9.83
C ILE A 57 -23.24 -28.79 -9.43
N LEU A 58 -24.53 -28.49 -9.52
CA LEU A 58 -25.06 -27.16 -9.18
C LEU A 58 -24.92 -26.85 -7.68
N THR A 59 -25.26 -27.81 -6.80
CA THR A 59 -25.13 -27.60 -5.36
C THR A 59 -23.68 -27.40 -4.94
N ALA A 60 -22.74 -28.16 -5.54
CA ALA A 60 -21.32 -28.04 -5.26
C ALA A 60 -20.77 -26.70 -5.77
N GLY A 61 -21.14 -26.29 -6.99
CA GLY A 61 -20.71 -25.01 -7.57
C GLY A 61 -21.24 -23.80 -6.78
N ILE A 62 -22.51 -23.79 -6.37
CA ILE A 62 -23.05 -22.69 -5.55
C ILE A 62 -22.35 -22.63 -4.19
N ALA A 63 -22.12 -23.79 -3.56
CA ALA A 63 -21.41 -23.86 -2.28
C ALA A 63 -19.97 -23.35 -2.41
N GLU A 64 -19.26 -23.73 -3.48
CA GLU A 64 -17.90 -23.29 -3.76
C GLU A 64 -17.84 -21.78 -4.04
N VAL A 65 -18.71 -21.23 -4.88
CA VAL A 65 -18.78 -19.77 -5.14
C VAL A 65 -19.04 -19.00 -3.85
N ALA A 66 -19.98 -19.44 -3.02
CA ALA A 66 -20.30 -18.77 -1.77
C ALA A 66 -19.11 -18.84 -0.78
N ALA A 67 -18.49 -20.01 -0.63
CA ALA A 67 -17.33 -20.19 0.24
C ALA A 67 -16.12 -19.38 -0.25
N GLY A 68 -15.84 -19.40 -1.56
CA GLY A 68 -14.77 -18.66 -2.22
C GLY A 68 -14.94 -17.15 -2.05
N ALA A 69 -16.12 -16.61 -2.33
CA ALA A 69 -16.41 -15.19 -2.18
C ALA A 69 -16.22 -14.70 -0.73
N ILE A 70 -16.70 -15.46 0.25
CA ILE A 70 -16.51 -15.14 1.67
C ILE A 70 -15.02 -15.20 2.04
N SER A 71 -14.31 -16.25 1.61
CA SER A 71 -12.89 -16.43 1.93
C SER A 71 -12.02 -15.32 1.34
N MET A 72 -12.24 -14.97 0.07
CA MET A 72 -11.48 -13.90 -0.60
C MET A 72 -11.82 -12.53 -0.01
N GLY A 73 -13.10 -12.25 0.23
CA GLY A 73 -13.54 -10.98 0.82
C GLY A 73 -12.99 -10.75 2.22
N LEU A 74 -13.09 -11.76 3.09
CA LEU A 74 -12.52 -11.68 4.44
C LEU A 74 -10.98 -11.67 4.41
N GLY A 75 -10.36 -12.44 3.53
CA GLY A 75 -8.90 -12.46 3.36
C GLY A 75 -8.36 -11.09 2.98
N GLY A 76 -8.95 -10.44 1.97
CA GLY A 76 -8.59 -9.09 1.56
C GLY A 76 -8.83 -8.06 2.65
N TYR A 77 -9.98 -8.12 3.34
CA TYR A 77 -10.27 -7.22 4.45
C TYR A 77 -9.27 -7.35 5.60
N LEU A 78 -8.95 -8.59 6.01
CA LEU A 78 -8.01 -8.83 7.10
C LEU A 78 -6.58 -8.42 6.73
N ALA A 79 -6.17 -8.63 5.47
CA ALA A 79 -4.88 -8.15 4.96
C ALA A 79 -4.80 -6.62 5.03
N ALA A 80 -5.79 -5.92 4.46
CA ALA A 80 -5.84 -4.45 4.48
C ALA A 80 -5.90 -3.89 5.91
N LYS A 81 -6.67 -4.53 6.80
CA LYS A 81 -6.72 -4.15 8.21
C LYS A 81 -5.38 -4.37 8.91
N SER A 82 -4.72 -5.50 8.67
CA SER A 82 -3.41 -5.79 9.26
C SER A 82 -2.35 -4.80 8.81
N GLU A 83 -2.36 -4.40 7.54
CA GLU A 83 -1.45 -3.40 7.00
C GLU A 83 -1.73 -2.02 7.61
N ALA A 84 -3.00 -1.63 7.74
CA ALA A 84 -3.38 -0.38 8.41
C ALA A 84 -2.97 -0.36 9.89
N ASP A 85 -3.19 -1.46 10.62
CA ASP A 85 -2.80 -1.60 12.02
C ASP A 85 -1.26 -1.59 12.17
N HIS A 86 -0.53 -2.21 11.24
CA HIS A 86 0.93 -2.18 11.20
C HIS A 86 1.45 -0.75 10.96
N TYR A 87 0.92 -0.07 9.93
CA TYR A 87 1.28 1.32 9.62
C TYR A 87 1.03 2.24 10.80
N ALA A 88 -0.11 2.12 11.48
CA ALA A 88 -0.45 2.94 12.64
C ALA A 88 0.51 2.72 13.82
N ARG A 89 0.97 1.48 14.04
CA ARG A 89 1.97 1.18 15.07
C ARG A 89 3.33 1.74 14.71
N GLU A 90 3.74 1.58 13.46
CA GLU A 90 5.03 2.10 12.98
C GLU A 90 5.08 3.62 13.07
N LEU A 91 4.00 4.30 12.66
CA LEU A 91 3.85 5.74 12.80
C LEU A 91 4.01 6.21 14.26
N GLN A 92 3.46 5.47 15.22
CA GLN A 92 3.60 5.79 16.64
C GLN A 92 5.04 5.54 17.13
N ARG A 93 5.65 4.42 16.73
CA ARG A 93 7.03 4.08 17.06
C ARG A 93 8.00 5.16 16.58
N GLU A 94 7.89 5.53 15.31
CA GLU A 94 8.73 6.52 14.66
C GLU A 94 8.58 7.91 15.30
N GLN A 95 7.34 8.31 15.63
CA GLN A 95 7.08 9.56 16.36
C GLN A 95 7.73 9.55 17.75
N ASP A 96 7.65 8.45 18.48
CA ASP A 96 8.27 8.30 19.80
C ASP A 96 9.82 8.31 19.69
N GLU A 97 10.39 7.72 18.64
CA GLU A 97 11.83 7.69 18.39
C GLU A 97 12.37 9.09 18.02
N ILE A 98 11.66 9.84 17.18
CA ILE A 98 11.98 11.24 16.88
C ILE A 98 12.01 12.10 18.16
N ASP A 99 11.14 11.83 19.13
CA ASP A 99 11.08 12.61 20.37
C ASP A 99 12.12 12.14 21.41
N THR A 100 12.43 10.84 21.46
CA THR A 100 13.28 10.24 22.51
C THR A 100 14.75 10.14 22.12
N ILE A 101 15.05 9.85 20.84
CA ILE A 101 16.40 9.63 20.31
C ILE A 101 16.67 10.42 19.01
N PRO A 102 16.44 11.75 18.99
CA PRO A 102 16.44 12.58 17.78
C PRO A 102 17.77 12.64 17.03
N ASP A 103 18.90 12.33 17.68
CA ASP A 103 20.20 12.29 16.99
C ASP A 103 20.40 10.97 16.23
N THR A 104 19.80 9.87 16.71
CA THR A 104 19.81 8.57 16.02
C THR A 104 18.94 8.66 14.76
N GLU A 105 17.69 9.11 14.90
CA GLU A 105 16.79 9.28 13.76
C GLU A 105 17.34 10.24 12.69
N ALA A 106 18.08 11.27 13.12
CA ALA A 106 18.68 12.21 12.17
C ALA A 106 19.85 11.57 11.40
N ALA A 107 20.54 10.61 12.01
CA ALA A 107 21.55 9.81 11.34
C ALA A 107 20.93 8.83 10.35
N GLU A 108 19.74 8.26 10.65
CA GLU A 108 19.01 7.40 9.72
C GLU A 108 18.59 8.15 8.45
N VAL A 109 18.02 9.36 8.58
CA VAL A 109 17.72 10.22 7.43
C VAL A 109 18.97 10.53 6.61
N ALA A 110 20.10 10.79 7.28
CA ALA A 110 21.36 11.06 6.60
C ALA A 110 21.87 9.84 5.83
N GLU A 111 21.71 8.64 6.39
CA GLU A 111 22.05 7.37 5.75
C GLU A 111 21.18 7.12 4.51
N ILE A 112 19.85 7.28 4.63
CA ILE A 112 18.91 7.18 3.50
C ILE A 112 19.33 8.12 2.36
N LEU A 113 19.62 9.39 2.66
CA LEU A 113 20.04 10.35 1.64
C LEU A 113 21.40 10.00 1.02
N ALA A 114 22.33 9.46 1.82
CA ALA A 114 23.62 9.00 1.33
C ALA A 114 23.49 7.78 0.39
N GLU A 115 22.54 6.87 0.63
CA GLU A 115 22.26 5.74 -0.28
C GLU A 115 21.77 6.21 -1.67
N TYR A 116 21.05 7.34 -1.72
CA TYR A 116 20.68 7.99 -2.97
C TYR A 116 21.84 8.76 -3.63
N GLY A 117 23.04 8.73 -3.04
CA GLY A 117 24.24 9.37 -3.57
C GLY A 117 24.33 10.87 -3.26
N VAL A 118 23.54 11.38 -2.31
CA VAL A 118 23.63 12.78 -1.86
C VAL A 118 24.87 12.94 -0.99
N GLU A 119 25.69 13.96 -1.24
CA GLU A 119 26.92 14.15 -0.47
C GLU A 119 26.65 14.75 0.93
N PRO A 120 27.53 14.50 1.92
CA PRO A 120 27.35 14.99 3.29
C PRO A 120 27.10 16.49 3.44
N HIS A 121 27.72 17.29 2.57
CA HIS A 121 27.57 18.73 2.58
C HIS A 121 26.20 19.19 2.03
N GLU A 122 25.51 18.34 1.25
CA GLU A 122 24.22 18.61 0.63
C GLU A 122 23.06 18.17 1.51
N TYR A 123 23.12 16.96 2.10
CA TYR A 123 22.03 16.47 2.97
C TYR A 123 22.07 17.06 4.38
N GLY A 124 23.21 17.50 4.89
CA GLY A 124 23.33 18.07 6.24
C GLY A 124 22.36 19.23 6.51
N PRO A 125 22.23 20.23 5.61
CA PRO A 125 21.22 21.28 5.71
C PRO A 125 19.78 20.75 5.64
N VAL A 126 19.52 19.69 4.86
CA VAL A 126 18.19 19.07 4.71
C VAL A 126 17.77 18.39 6.01
N VAL A 127 18.65 17.57 6.60
CA VAL A 127 18.41 16.94 7.91
C VAL A 127 18.12 18.01 8.96
N ASN A 128 18.92 19.08 9.02
CA ASN A 128 18.68 20.18 9.95
C ASN A 128 17.37 20.94 9.71
N ALA A 129 16.87 20.97 8.48
CA ALA A 129 15.57 21.55 8.16
C ALA A 129 14.43 20.62 8.61
N LEU A 130 14.56 19.30 8.41
CA LEU A 130 13.60 18.30 8.86
C LEU A 130 13.49 18.26 10.40
N ARG A 131 14.61 18.36 11.13
CA ARG A 131 14.61 18.47 12.61
C ARG A 131 13.77 19.63 13.15
N LYS A 132 13.58 20.71 12.37
CA LYS A 132 12.75 21.87 12.75
C LYS A 132 11.26 21.68 12.45
N ASN A 133 10.90 20.65 11.70
CA ASN A 133 9.53 20.33 11.32
C ASN A 133 9.27 18.83 11.53
N PRO A 134 8.97 18.41 12.77
CA PRO A 134 8.79 17.00 13.14
C PRO A 134 7.76 16.28 12.28
N LYS A 135 6.70 16.98 11.85
CA LYS A 135 5.69 16.40 10.97
C LYS A 135 6.25 16.04 9.59
N ALA A 136 7.02 16.96 8.98
CA ALA A 136 7.63 16.70 7.67
C ALA A 136 8.75 15.66 7.74
N TRP A 137 9.42 15.56 8.89
CA TRP A 137 10.41 14.53 9.15
C TRP A 137 9.76 13.16 9.29
N LEU A 138 8.73 13.04 10.13
CA LEU A 138 7.93 11.81 10.25
C LEU A 138 7.34 11.40 8.91
N ASP A 139 6.72 12.33 8.17
CA ASP A 139 6.17 12.08 6.84
C ASP A 139 7.24 11.64 5.81
N PHE A 140 8.52 11.97 6.04
CA PHE A 140 9.65 11.53 5.21
C PHE A 140 10.08 10.11 5.59
N MET A 141 10.20 9.80 6.88
CA MET A 141 10.58 8.47 7.36
C MET A 141 9.50 7.41 7.07
N MET A 142 8.23 7.82 7.07
CA MET A 142 7.09 6.92 6.83
C MET A 142 6.77 6.65 5.35
N LYS A 143 7.57 7.14 4.41
CA LYS A 143 7.36 7.02 2.96
C LYS A 143 8.31 6.04 2.30
#